data_AF-F0QVA0-F1
#
_entry.id   AF-F0QVA0-F1
#
_cell.length_a   1.000
_cell.length_b   1.000
_cell.length_c   1.000
_cell.angle_alpha   90.00
_cell.angle_beta   90.00
_cell.angle_gamma   90.00
#
_symmetry.space_group_name_H-M   'P 1'
#
loop_
_entity.id
_entity.type
_entity.pdbx_description
1 polymer ?
#
loop_
_entity_poly.entity_id
_entity_poly.type
_entity_poly.pdbx_seq_one_letter_code
_entity_poly.pdbx_strand_id
1 'polypeptide(L)'
;MSNYEILNDIANVIAEEIYRYLMHRLPEKLLEDFVINVGFTNLANYNLEISIEAMTNPLLKGLDSIINDAVEFGFKIADYLMDKFKGGELIGLSTGEIERIAEEYAKNLYSNT
;
A
#
# COMPACT_ATOMS: atom_id res chain seq x y z
N MET A 1 -15.78 10.31 11.69
CA MET A 1 -15.20 9.97 10.39
C MET A 1 -16.26 9.24 9.58
N SER A 2 -16.55 9.70 8.38
CA SER A 2 -17.45 9.02 7.44
C SER A 2 -16.77 7.80 6.83
N ASN A 3 -17.55 6.85 6.30
CA ASN A 3 -16.99 5.70 5.58
C ASN A 3 -16.08 6.12 4.41
N TYR A 4 -16.38 7.24 3.76
CA TYR A 4 -15.55 7.78 2.68
C TYR A 4 -14.18 8.24 3.19
N GLU A 5 -14.14 8.93 4.32
CA GLU A 5 -12.88 9.38 4.94
C GLU A 5 -12.03 8.17 5.36
N ILE A 6 -12.63 7.13 5.96
CA ILE A 6 -11.90 5.91 6.34
C ILE A 6 -11.33 5.19 5.11
N LEU A 7 -12.10 5.08 4.02
CA LEU A 7 -11.63 4.45 2.78
C LEU A 7 -10.47 5.25 2.15
N ASN A 8 -10.54 6.58 2.18
CA ASN A 8 -9.45 7.42 1.71
C ASN A 8 -8.19 7.23 2.57
N ASP A 9 -8.35 7.16 3.89
CA ASP A 9 -7.24 6.88 4.81
C ASP A 9 -6.64 5.50 4.55
N ILE A 10 -7.46 4.46 4.35
CA ILE A 10 -6.99 3.12 3.97
C ILE A 10 -6.14 3.17 2.69
N ALA A 11 -6.62 3.86 1.65
CA ALA A 11 -5.89 4.00 0.39
C ALA A 11 -4.52 4.70 0.59
N ASN A 12 -4.49 5.78 1.37
CA ASN A 12 -3.27 6.51 1.68
C ASN A 12 -2.27 5.64 2.46
N VAL A 13 -2.75 4.91 3.47
CA VAL A 13 -1.92 4.01 4.28
C VAL A 13 -1.33 2.89 3.42
N ILE A 14 -2.11 2.31 2.51
CA ILE A 14 -1.61 1.30 1.57
C ILE A 14 -0.52 1.90 0.68
N ALA A 15 -0.72 3.12 0.13
CA ALA A 15 0.29 3.78 -0.69
C ALA A 15 1.60 4.02 0.09
N GLU A 16 1.50 4.42 1.36
CA GLU A 16 2.66 4.63 2.22
C GLU A 16 3.42 3.33 2.52
N GLU A 17 2.71 2.23 2.80
CA GLU A 17 3.37 0.94 3.04
C GLU A 17 4.02 0.37 1.78
N ILE A 18 3.42 0.56 0.59
CA ILE A 18 4.04 0.23 -0.69
C ILE A 18 5.30 1.08 -0.90
N TYR A 19 5.23 2.39 -0.61
CA TYR A 19 6.40 3.27 -0.67
C TYR A 19 7.53 2.74 0.21
N ARG A 20 7.23 2.41 1.47
CA ARG A 20 8.20 1.86 2.41
C ARG A 20 8.77 0.54 1.87
N TYR A 21 7.96 -0.35 1.33
CA TYR A 21 8.40 -1.60 0.72
C TYR A 21 9.39 -1.37 -0.42
N LEU A 22 9.03 -0.49 -1.36
CA LEU A 22 9.87 -0.15 -2.50
C LEU A 22 11.20 0.46 -2.06
N MET A 23 11.20 1.35 -1.08
CA MET A 23 12.43 1.95 -0.55
C MET A 23 13.39 0.95 0.10
N HIS A 24 12.89 -0.18 0.63
CA HIS A 24 13.74 -1.25 1.15
C HIS A 24 14.33 -2.14 0.06
N ARG A 25 13.67 -2.23 -1.11
CA ARG A 25 14.02 -3.16 -2.19
C ARG A 25 14.77 -2.47 -3.34
N LEU A 26 14.49 -1.20 -3.59
CA LEU A 26 15.11 -0.42 -4.64
C LEU A 26 16.38 0.24 -4.13
N PRO A 27 17.51 0.09 -4.85
CA PRO A 27 18.71 0.84 -4.53
C PRO A 27 18.50 2.31 -4.91
N GLU A 28 18.44 3.20 -3.91
CA GLU A 28 18.20 4.65 -4.08
C GLU A 28 19.01 5.29 -5.22
N LYS A 29 20.25 4.85 -5.42
CA LYS A 29 21.16 5.39 -6.45
C LYS A 29 20.74 5.08 -7.89
N LEU A 30 19.85 4.11 -8.09
CA LEU A 30 19.37 3.70 -9.41
C LEU A 30 17.91 4.10 -9.64
N LEU A 31 17.24 4.67 -8.65
CA LEU A 31 15.88 5.18 -8.75
C LEU A 31 15.93 6.65 -9.17
N GLU A 32 15.28 6.98 -10.28
CA GLU A 32 15.21 8.35 -10.77
C GLU A 32 13.93 9.02 -10.27
N ASP A 33 12.81 8.34 -10.42
CA ASP A 33 11.50 8.79 -9.95
C ASP A 33 10.55 7.59 -9.78
N PHE A 34 9.52 7.74 -8.95
CA PHE A 34 8.38 6.83 -8.95
C PHE A 34 7.13 7.48 -8.37
N VAL A 35 5.98 7.04 -8.87
CA VAL A 35 4.65 7.47 -8.46
C VAL A 35 3.83 6.25 -8.06
N ILE A 36 3.24 6.29 -6.87
CA ILE A 36 2.30 5.28 -6.39
C ILE A 36 0.92 5.91 -6.35
N ASN A 37 -0.02 5.32 -7.07
CA ASN A 37 -1.43 5.69 -7.04
C ASN A 37 -2.22 4.55 -6.43
N VAL A 38 -2.92 4.83 -5.32
CA VAL A 38 -3.85 3.89 -4.70
C VAL A 38 -5.19 4.60 -4.53
N GLY A 39 -6.27 3.97 -4.96
CA GLY A 39 -7.58 4.62 -4.88
C GLY A 39 -8.73 3.68 -5.17
N PHE A 40 -9.90 4.00 -4.59
CA PHE A 40 -11.13 3.29 -4.86
C PHE A 40 -11.79 3.80 -6.13
N THR A 41 -11.85 2.97 -7.17
CA THR A 41 -12.48 3.31 -8.46
C THR A 41 -14.00 3.13 -8.44
N ASN A 42 -14.51 2.30 -7.53
CA ASN A 42 -15.94 2.13 -7.31
C ASN A 42 -16.23 1.88 -5.82
N LEU A 43 -16.77 2.90 -5.16
CA LEU A 43 -17.09 2.85 -3.73
C LEU A 43 -18.29 1.96 -3.37
N ALA A 44 -19.18 1.66 -4.33
CA ALA A 44 -20.32 0.77 -4.07
C ALA A 44 -19.88 -0.69 -3.91
N ASN A 45 -18.79 -1.06 -4.59
CA ASN A 45 -18.22 -2.42 -4.57
C ASN A 45 -16.87 -2.49 -3.85
N TYR A 46 -16.37 -1.36 -3.36
CA TYR A 46 -15.03 -1.22 -2.78
C TYR A 46 -13.91 -1.69 -3.70
N ASN A 47 -14.02 -1.42 -5.00
CA ASN A 47 -12.96 -1.76 -5.95
C ASN A 47 -11.77 -0.82 -5.72
N LEU A 48 -10.66 -1.36 -5.26
CA LEU A 48 -9.38 -0.67 -5.09
C LEU A 48 -8.49 -0.91 -6.31
N GLU A 49 -7.83 0.13 -6.78
CA GLU A 49 -6.79 0.07 -7.79
C GLU A 49 -5.45 0.51 -7.19
N ILE A 50 -4.38 -0.19 -7.54
CA ILE A 50 -3.00 0.11 -7.18
C ILE A 50 -2.21 0.19 -8.49
N SER A 51 -1.58 1.33 -8.73
CA SER A 51 -0.70 1.56 -9.88
C SER A 51 0.64 2.13 -9.40
N ILE A 52 1.73 1.60 -9.93
CA ILE A 52 3.09 2.02 -9.61
C ILE A 52 3.79 2.31 -10.93
N GLU A 53 4.21 3.56 -11.11
CA GLU A 53 5.03 4.00 -12.23
C GLU A 53 6.42 4.29 -11.68
N ALA A 54 7.47 3.67 -12.23
CA ALA A 54 8.84 3.89 -11.77
C ALA A 54 9.77 4.14 -12.95
N MET A 55 10.63 5.15 -12.81
CA MET A 55 11.72 5.47 -13.72
C MET A 55 13.03 5.15 -13.02
N THR A 56 13.85 4.30 -13.66
CA THR A 56 15.10 3.83 -13.07
C THR A 56 16.22 3.84 -14.09
N ASN A 57 17.44 3.91 -13.59
CA ASN A 57 18.63 3.76 -14.39
C ASN A 57 18.60 2.41 -15.15
N PRO A 58 19.00 2.36 -16.44
CA PRO A 58 19.00 1.13 -17.24
C PRO A 58 19.86 -0.01 -16.67
N LEU A 59 20.75 0.27 -15.72
CA LEU A 59 21.55 -0.73 -15.02
C LEU A 59 20.75 -1.53 -13.97
N LEU A 60 19.59 -1.01 -13.53
CA LEU A 60 18.69 -1.75 -12.66
C LEU A 60 17.99 -2.86 -13.45
N LYS A 61 18.25 -4.11 -13.07
CA LYS A 61 17.57 -5.28 -13.63
C LYS A 61 16.49 -5.76 -12.68
N GLY A 62 15.39 -6.28 -13.23
CA GLY A 62 14.32 -6.90 -12.45
C GLY A 62 13.35 -5.90 -11.82
N LEU A 63 13.29 -4.65 -12.30
CA LEU A 63 12.34 -3.65 -11.83
C LEU A 63 10.89 -4.17 -11.85
N ASP A 64 10.47 -4.82 -12.95
CA ASP A 64 9.12 -5.38 -13.08
C ASP A 64 8.80 -6.37 -11.96
N SER A 65 9.77 -7.19 -11.55
CA SER A 65 9.58 -8.14 -10.43
C SER A 65 9.41 -7.41 -9.12
N ILE A 66 10.22 -6.36 -8.86
CA ILE A 66 10.13 -5.56 -7.64
C ILE A 66 8.79 -4.84 -7.58
N ILE A 67 8.32 -4.28 -8.70
CA ILE A 67 7.01 -3.63 -8.80
C ILE A 67 5.89 -4.64 -8.56
N ASN A 68 5.94 -5.81 -9.19
CA ASN A 68 4.93 -6.85 -9.00
C ASN A 68 4.87 -7.31 -7.54
N ASP A 69 6.02 -7.54 -6.90
CA ASP A 69 6.08 -7.88 -5.48
C ASP A 69 5.47 -6.77 -4.60
N ALA A 70 5.73 -5.51 -4.93
CA ALA A 70 5.21 -4.36 -4.19
C ALA A 70 3.68 -4.20 -4.36
N VAL A 71 3.15 -4.46 -5.55
CA VAL A 71 1.71 -4.49 -5.81
C VAL A 71 1.05 -5.64 -5.03
N GLU A 72 1.63 -6.84 -5.05
CA GLU A 72 1.11 -7.98 -4.28
C GLU A 72 1.13 -7.68 -2.77
N PHE A 73 2.22 -7.08 -2.27
CA PHE A 73 2.33 -6.61 -0.90
C PHE A 73 1.23 -5.60 -0.54
N GLY A 74 1.00 -4.61 -1.42
CA GLY A 74 -0.08 -3.64 -1.30
C GLY A 74 -1.47 -4.30 -1.22
N PHE A 75 -1.74 -5.29 -2.07
CA PHE A 75 -3.02 -6.02 -2.02
C PHE A 75 -3.20 -6.81 -0.72
N LYS A 76 -2.15 -7.43 -0.17
CA LYS A 76 -2.24 -8.12 1.13
C LYS A 76 -2.63 -7.16 2.26
N ILE A 77 -2.06 -5.96 2.27
CA ILE A 77 -2.43 -4.91 3.23
C ILE A 77 -3.86 -4.44 3.00
N ALA A 78 -4.24 -4.24 1.73
CA ALA A 78 -5.59 -3.85 1.35
C ALA A 78 -6.63 -4.84 1.85
N ASP A 79 -6.44 -6.14 1.61
CA ASP A 79 -7.34 -7.20 2.07
C ASP A 79 -7.49 -7.17 3.59
N TYR A 80 -6.36 -7.06 4.31
CA TYR A 80 -6.36 -6.98 5.78
C TYR A 80 -7.12 -5.77 6.33
N LEU A 81 -6.86 -4.57 5.81
CA LEU A 81 -7.53 -3.35 6.24
C LEU A 81 -9.01 -3.33 5.85
N MET A 82 -9.36 -3.86 4.67
CA MET A 82 -10.73 -3.94 4.22
C MET A 82 -11.57 -4.93 5.03
N ASP A 83 -10.98 -6.05 5.47
CA ASP A 83 -11.65 -6.99 6.38
C ASP A 83 -11.95 -6.31 7.73
N LYS A 84 -10.99 -5.58 8.29
CA LYS A 84 -11.20 -4.78 9.51
C LYS A 84 -12.25 -3.69 9.34
N PHE A 85 -12.23 -2.99 8.21
CA PHE A 85 -13.23 -1.97 7.88
C PHE A 85 -14.64 -2.57 7.82
N LYS A 86 -14.81 -3.69 7.09
CA LYS A 86 -16.10 -4.40 6.99
C LYS A 86 -16.57 -4.95 8.34
N GLY A 87 -15.63 -5.34 9.21
CA GLY A 87 -15.90 -5.73 10.59
C GLY A 87 -16.24 -4.56 11.53
N GLY A 88 -16.11 -3.32 11.06
CA GLY A 88 -16.35 -2.11 11.85
C GLY A 88 -15.23 -1.74 12.82
N GLU A 89 -14.09 -2.44 12.78
CA GLU A 89 -12.96 -2.23 13.70
C GLU A 89 -12.23 -0.90 13.48
N LEU A 90 -12.30 -0.37 12.26
CA LEU A 90 -11.66 0.90 11.90
C LEU A 90 -12.57 2.11 12.16
N ILE A 91 -13.84 1.89 12.51
CA ILE A 91 -14.81 2.97 12.71
C ILE A 91 -14.47 3.74 13.98
N GLY A 92 -14.20 5.04 13.82
CA GLY A 92 -13.89 5.93 14.94
C GLY A 92 -12.41 5.98 15.32
N LEU A 93 -11.56 5.19 14.64
CA LEU A 93 -10.11 5.33 14.75
C LEU A 93 -9.62 6.59 14.03
N SER A 94 -8.51 7.14 14.51
CA SER A 94 -7.75 8.16 13.80
C SER A 94 -6.87 7.53 12.70
N THR A 95 -6.44 8.34 11.73
CA THR A 95 -5.57 7.89 10.64
C THR A 95 -4.27 7.23 11.16
N GLY A 96 -3.64 7.82 12.17
CA GLY A 96 -2.42 7.25 12.78
C GLY A 96 -2.62 5.90 13.47
N GLU A 97 -3.85 5.59 13.93
CA GLU A 97 -4.16 4.25 14.45
C GLU A 97 -4.32 3.22 13.33
N ILE A 98 -4.89 3.63 12.20
CA ILE A 98 -4.98 2.78 10.99
C ILE A 98 -3.58 2.52 10.43
N GLU A 99 -2.73 3.55 10.37
CA GLU A 99 -1.31 3.43 10.01
C GLU A 99 -0.59 2.41 10.90
N ARG A 100 -0.71 2.52 12.22
CA ARG A 100 -0.08 1.57 13.16
C ARG A 100 -0.55 0.13 12.92
N ILE A 101 -1.85 -0.07 12.67
CA ILE A 101 -2.42 -1.39 12.37
C ILE A 101 -1.83 -1.96 11.07
N ALA A 102 -1.70 -1.14 10.04
CA ALA A 102 -1.10 -1.53 8.78
C ALA A 102 0.39 -1.85 8.93
N GLU A 103 1.14 -1.01 9.63
CA GLU A 103 2.58 -1.19 9.89
C GLU A 103 2.86 -2.49 10.65
N GLU A 104 2.05 -2.80 11.68
CA GLU A 104 2.16 -4.06 12.42
C GLU A 104 1.93 -5.28 11.53
N TYR A 105 0.96 -5.21 10.61
CA TYR A 105 0.71 -6.27 9.65
C TYR A 105 1.83 -6.38 8.60
N ALA A 106 2.28 -5.24 8.05
CA ALA A 106 3.39 -5.14 7.12
C ALA A 106 4.67 -5.77 7.67
N LYS A 107 5.04 -5.48 8.93
CA LYS A 107 6.18 -6.09 9.63
C LYS A 107 6.12 -7.63 9.67
N ASN A 108 4.92 -8.19 9.83
CA ASN A 108 4.74 -9.64 9.80
C ASN A 108 4.91 -10.23 8.40
N LEU A 109 4.54 -9.49 7.35
CA LEU A 109 4.79 -9.92 5.97
C LEU A 109 6.28 -9.94 5.63
N TYR A 110 7.04 -8.91 6.03
CA TYR A 110 8.49 -8.87 5.83
C TYR A 110 9.22 -10.04 6.51
N SER A 111 8.76 -10.45 7.69
CA SER A 111 9.42 -11.50 8.47
C SER A 111 9.19 -12.92 7.92
N ASN A 112 8.22 -13.07 7.00
CA ASN A 112 7.85 -14.35 6.39
C ASN A 112 8.29 -14.48 4.92
N THR A 113 9.05 -13.51 4.39
CA THR A 113 9.55 -13.47 3.00
C THR A 113 11.07 -13.37 2.99
#